data_AF-A0A258BNF8-F1
#
_entry.id   AF-A0A258BNF8-F1
#
_cell.length_a   1.000
_cell.length_b   1.000
_cell.length_c   1.000
_cell.angle_alpha   90.00
_cell.angle_beta   90.00
_cell.angle_gamma   90.00
#
_symmetry.space_group_name_H-M   'P 1'
#
loop_
_entity.id
_entity.type
_entity.pdbx_description
1 polymer ?
#
loop_
_entity_poly.entity_id
_entity_poly.type
_entity_poly.pdbx_seq_one_letter_code
_entity_poly.pdbx_strand_id
1 'polypeptide(L)' 'MTARIALFDLGGVLLDWSPARLYSQIFSNAAEADRFLAEVCTMAWHLEHDRGVSFADNAAP' A
#
# COMPACT_ATOMS: atom_id res chain seq x y z
N MET A 1 -32.14 12.48 1.77
CA MET A 1 -31.65 11.56 0.73
C MET A 1 -31.20 10.29 1.42
N THR A 2 -31.79 9.15 1.10
CA THR A 2 -31.30 7.84 1.56
C THR A 2 -30.37 7.30 0.48
N ALA A 3 -29.07 7.17 0.78
CA ALA A 3 -28.16 6.47 -0.10
C ALA A 3 -28.63 5.01 -0.26
N ARG A 4 -28.70 4.51 -1.51
CA ARG A 4 -29.17 3.14 -1.82
C ARG A 4 -28.02 2.16 -2.06
N ILE A 5 -26.78 2.63 -2.02
CA ILE A 5 -25.56 1.85 -2.26
C ILE A 5 -24.52 2.26 -1.23
N ALA A 6 -23.82 1.27 -0.68
CA ALA A 6 -22.62 1.45 0.12
C ALA A 6 -21.42 0.98 -0.70
N LEU A 7 -20.35 1.77 -0.69
CA LEU A 7 -19.07 1.41 -1.29
C LEU A 7 -18.08 1.17 -0.15
N PHE A 8 -17.39 0.03 -0.20
CA PHE A 8 -16.37 -0.32 0.77
C PHE A 8 -15.04 -0.45 0.05
N ASP A 9 -13.98 -0.01 0.73
CA ASP A 9 -12.64 -0.41 0.38
C ASP A 9 -12.43 -1.91 0.70
N LEU A 10 -11.40 -2.52 0.12
CA LEU A 10 -11.03 -3.91 0.40
C LEU A 10 -10.00 -3.98 1.53
N GLY A 11 -8.90 -3.25 1.41
CA GLY A 11 -7.77 -3.32 2.33
C GLY A 11 -8.07 -2.65 3.67
N GLY A 12 -7.92 -3.38 4.78
CA GLY A 12 -8.21 -2.84 6.11
C GLY A 12 -9.70 -2.65 6.42
N VAL A 13 -10.59 -3.04 5.49
CA VAL A 13 -12.07 -3.02 5.69
C VAL A 13 -12.64 -4.43 5.55
N LEU A 14 -12.58 -5.02 4.35
CA LEU A 14 -13.10 -6.37 4.10
C LEU A 14 -12.02 -7.45 4.25
N LEU A 15 -10.75 -7.09 4.06
CA LEU A 15 -9.60 -8.00 4.14
C LEU A 15 -8.48 -7.37 4.96
N ASP A 16 -7.81 -8.20 5.76
CA ASP A 16 -6.53 -7.84 6.40
C ASP A 16 -5.41 -7.86 5.36
N TRP A 17 -5.36 -6.78 4.58
CA TRP A 17 -4.33 -6.58 3.58
C TRP A 17 -3.06 -6.05 4.25
N SER A 18 -1.93 -6.68 3.92
CA SER A 18 -0.61 -6.22 4.35
C SER A 18 0.40 -6.43 3.23
N PRO A 19 1.20 -5.40 2.87
CA PRO A 19 2.19 -5.51 1.80
C PRO A 19 3.27 -6.55 2.12
N ALA A 20 3.57 -6.78 3.41
CA ALA A 20 4.53 -7.80 3.85
C ALA A 20 4.14 -9.21 3.35
N ARG A 21 2.85 -9.52 3.23
CA ARG A 21 2.37 -10.81 2.72
C ARG A 21 2.74 -11.05 1.25
N LEU A 22 2.79 -9.98 0.44
CA LEU A 22 3.20 -10.04 -0.96
C LEU A 22 4.71 -10.08 -1.07
N TYR A 23 5.39 -9.12 -0.44
CA TYR A 23 6.84 -8.96 -0.63
C TYR A 23 7.65 -10.09 0.00
N SER A 24 7.13 -10.80 1.02
CA SER A 24 7.75 -12.03 1.54
C SER A 24 7.80 -13.18 0.53
N GLN A 25 7.01 -13.11 -0.56
CA GLN A 25 7.01 -14.11 -1.64
C GLN A 25 7.90 -13.69 -2.81
N ILE A 26 8.28 -12.41 -2.89
CA ILE A 26 9.09 -11.87 -3.98
C ILE A 26 10.58 -11.88 -3.60
N PHE A 27 10.90 -11.47 -2.37
CA PHE A 27 12.27 -11.47 -1.88
C PHE A 27 12.64 -12.85 -1.32
N SER A 28 13.85 -13.32 -1.62
CA SER A 28 14.42 -14.54 -1.04
C SER A 28 14.94 -14.33 0.39
N ASN A 29 15.14 -13.08 0.81
CA ASN A 29 15.63 -12.69 2.13
C ASN A 29 14.60 -11.80 2.83
N ALA A 30 14.14 -12.22 4.01
CA ALA A 30 13.16 -11.47 4.80
C ALA A 30 13.67 -10.07 5.20
N ALA A 31 14.96 -9.94 5.55
CA ALA A 31 15.53 -8.65 5.93
C ALA A 31 15.61 -7.66 4.77
N GLU A 32 15.67 -8.14 3.52
CA GLU A 32 15.59 -7.30 2.33
C GLU A 32 14.14 -6.84 2.07
N ALA A 33 13.16 -7.72 2.26
CA ALA A 33 11.74 -7.35 2.17
C ALA A 33 11.37 -6.29 3.22
N ASP A 34 11.82 -6.47 4.46
CA ASP A 34 11.56 -5.54 5.55
C ASP A 34 12.19 -4.17 5.27
N ARG A 35 13.44 -4.14 4.80
CA ARG A 35 14.11 -2.90 4.42
C ARG A 35 13.40 -2.21 3.26
N PHE A 36 12.97 -2.97 2.27
CA PHE A 36 12.23 -2.43 1.13
C PHE A 36 10.93 -1.76 1.58
N LEU A 37 10.18 -2.36 2.51
CA LEU A 37 8.95 -1.77 3.06
C LEU A 37 9.21 -0.61 4.02
N ALA A 38 10.39 -0.55 4.64
CA ALA A 38 10.77 0.52 5.55
C ALA A 38 11.33 1.76 4.83
N GLU A 39 12.00 1.59 3.69
CA GLU A 39 12.79 2.65 3.05
C GLU A 39 12.34 3.01 1.64
N VAL A 40 11.71 2.09 0.89
CA VAL A 40 11.37 2.30 -0.53
C VAL A 40 9.86 2.33 -0.72
N CYS A 41 9.17 1.20 -0.47
CA CYS A 41 7.72 1.09 -0.60
C CYS A 41 7.05 1.29 0.76
N THR A 42 7.27 2.46 1.34
CA THR A 42 6.72 2.81 2.66
C THR A 42 5.21 3.00 2.59
N MET A 43 4.52 2.80 3.71
CA MET A 43 3.08 3.11 3.79
C MET A 43 2.78 4.61 3.66
N ALA A 44 3.69 5.49 4.07
CA ALA A 44 3.54 6.91 3.83
C ALA A 44 3.51 7.21 2.32
N TRP A 45 4.46 6.63 1.57
CA TRP A 45 4.49 6.76 0.11
C TRP A 45 3.26 6.14 -0.55
N HIS A 46 2.84 4.94 -0.12
CA HIS A 46 1.67 4.24 -0.67
C HIS A 46 0.37 5.05 -0.48
N LEU A 47 0.18 5.64 0.70
CA LEU A 47 -1.03 6.42 1.00
C LEU A 47 -1.17 7.67 0.13
N GLU A 48 -0.06 8.31 -0.25
CA GLU A 48 -0.12 9.47 -1.15
C GLU A 48 -0.54 9.06 -2.58
N HIS A 49 -0.20 7.83 -3.02
CA HIS A 49 -0.75 7.28 -4.24
C HIS A 49 -2.25 7.02 -4.16
N ASP A 50 -2.74 6.47 -3.05
CA ASP A 50 -4.19 6.28 -2.84
C ASP A 50 -4.95 7.62 -2.80
N ARG A 51 -4.28 8.70 -2.38
CA ARG A 51 -4.83 10.07 -2.47
C ARG A 51 -4.82 10.64 -3.88
N GLY A 52 -4.22 9.95 -4.85
CA GLY A 52 -4.18 10.33 -6.25
C GLY A 52 -2.94 11.12 -6.68
N VAL A 53 -1.89 11.17 -5.85
CA VAL A 53 -0.60 11.75 -6.28
C VAL A 53 -0.01 10.88 -7.39
N SER A 54 0.50 11.50 -8.44
CA SER A 54 1.08 10.78 -9.57
C SER A 54 2.38 10.07 -9.17
N PHE A 55 2.72 8.99 -9.87
CA PHE A 55 4.02 8.31 -9.70
C PHE A 55 5.21 9.24 -9.89
N ALA A 56 5.13 10.17 -10.84
CA ALA A 56 6.22 11.12 -11.08
C ALA A 56 6.40 12.08 -9.89
N ASP A 57 5.30 12.58 -9.32
CA ASP A 57 5.36 13.53 -8.20
C ASP A 57 5.73 12.84 -6.88
N ASN A 58 5.25 11.62 -6.66
CA ASN A 58 5.50 10.87 -5.42
C ASN A 58 6.88 10.16 -5.39
N ALA A 59 7.54 10.05 -6.55
CA ALA A 59 8.91 9.54 -6.66
C ALA A 59 9.97 10.65 -6.70
N ALA A 60 9.55 11.91 -6.57
CA ALA A 60 10.46 13.04 -6.53
C ALA A 60 11.36 12.97 -5.27
N PRO A 61 12.66 13.29 -5.38
CA PRO A 61 13.63 13.18 -4.28
C PRO A 61 13.41 14.17 -3.14
#